data_AF-A0A956QC58-F1
#
_entry.id   AF-A0A956QC58-F1
#
_cell.length_a   1.000
_cell.length_b   1.000
_cell.length_c   1.000
_cell.angle_alpha   90.00
_cell.angle_beta   90.00
_cell.angle_gamma   90.00
#
_symmetry.space_group_name_H-M   'P 1'
#
loop_
_entity.id
_entity.type
_entity.pdbx_description
1 polymer ?
#
loop_
_entity_poly.entity_id
_entity_poly.type
_entity_poly.pdbx_seq_one_letter_code
_entity_poly.pdbx_strand_id
1 'polypeptide(L)'
;MNMRSRHKAELRVSNSIHDRLQMESTYTFDLQAGPGERARRYMADMYIFIPTSFGINRDTYDRDSFFKDLTSYFRIRTPSVRAWWEAAPEDFSIDSLERYFGAHLDTFERRAIVARAVQEVKVFGSFLHTRLKNLEKRARKRAHGRNDETPAFLLSRVERWLAVIGTFRRKYLERIRNEALLVDDEVLRALHLTDEYLSYRIEVILLRIREALADLKEPLERHLQAEAHYRREHDLVCLEDRPDQARQLEAYTYRLGLLKKYLSQALYLKLVEAKKDAFYRNGAAAVGAGLAATFAGL
;
A
#
# COMPACT_ATOMS: atom_id res chain seq x y z
N MET A 1 8.66 3.53 -42.38
CA MET A 1 7.48 4.10 -41.68
C MET A 1 7.80 4.16 -40.20
N ASN A 2 8.22 5.33 -39.70
CA ASN A 2 8.77 5.50 -38.35
C ASN A 2 7.67 5.45 -37.29
N MET A 3 7.63 4.36 -36.52
CA MET A 3 6.91 4.34 -35.24
C MET A 3 7.63 5.30 -34.28
N ARG A 4 7.06 6.50 -34.09
CA ARG A 4 7.36 7.35 -32.94
C ARG A 4 7.00 6.57 -31.68
N SER A 5 7.99 5.87 -31.12
CA SER A 5 7.99 5.45 -29.71
C SER A 5 7.72 6.71 -28.89
N ARG A 6 6.51 6.80 -28.32
CA ARG A 6 6.21 7.79 -27.29
C ARG A 6 7.16 7.49 -26.13
N HIS A 7 8.25 8.25 -26.01
CA HIS A 7 9.06 8.25 -24.79
C HIS A 7 8.13 8.56 -23.62
N LYS A 8 7.84 7.54 -22.83
CA LYS A 8 7.05 7.66 -21.63
C LYS A 8 7.91 8.47 -20.66
N ALA A 9 7.42 9.62 -20.19
CA ALA A 9 8.18 10.46 -19.28
C ALA A 9 8.67 9.63 -18.08
N GLU A 10 9.98 9.58 -17.89
CA GLU A 10 10.63 8.77 -16.84
C GLU A 10 10.31 9.27 -15.43
N LEU A 11 9.97 10.57 -15.33
CA LEU A 11 9.38 11.21 -14.18
C LEU A 11 7.96 11.69 -14.56
N ARG A 12 6.96 11.28 -13.79
CA ARG A 12 5.58 11.76 -13.91
C ARG A 12 5.20 12.51 -12.65
N VAL A 13 4.72 13.73 -12.82
CA VAL A 13 4.27 14.58 -11.71
C VAL A 13 2.75 14.69 -11.77
N SER A 14 2.10 14.58 -10.62
CA SER A 14 0.67 14.80 -10.44
C SER A 14 0.47 15.67 -9.23
N ASN A 15 -0.30 16.75 -9.38
CA ASN A 15 -0.62 17.67 -8.30
C ASN A 15 -2.09 17.56 -7.96
N SER A 16 -2.41 17.53 -6.67
CA SER A 16 -3.79 17.48 -6.19
C SER A 16 -3.96 18.23 -4.89
N ILE A 17 -5.14 18.81 -4.69
CA ILE A 17 -5.56 19.34 -3.39
C ILE A 17 -6.01 18.14 -2.55
N HIS A 18 -5.35 17.91 -1.42
CA HIS A 18 -5.69 16.81 -0.51
C HIS A 18 -6.90 17.19 0.36
N ASP A 19 -6.84 18.37 0.97
CA ASP A 19 -7.92 18.95 1.77
C ASP A 19 -7.80 20.49 1.79
N ARG A 20 -8.51 21.15 2.72
CA ARG A 20 -8.54 22.62 2.81
C ARG A 20 -7.19 23.24 3.21
N LEU A 21 -6.28 22.46 3.78
CA LEU A 21 -5.01 22.91 4.35
C LEU A 21 -3.79 22.28 3.64
N GLN A 22 -3.98 21.22 2.85
CA GLN A 22 -2.88 20.44 2.29
C GLN A 22 -2.97 20.29 0.77
N MET A 23 -1.82 20.46 0.12
CA MET A 23 -1.57 20.12 -1.28
C MET A 23 -0.59 18.95 -1.34
N GLU A 24 -0.84 18.01 -2.25
CA GLU A 24 0.04 16.88 -2.51
C GLU A 24 0.63 16.98 -3.92
N SER A 25 1.95 16.84 -4.02
CA SER A 25 2.66 16.61 -5.29
C SER A 25 3.24 15.20 -5.33
N THR A 26 2.69 14.35 -6.19
CA THR A 26 3.14 12.98 -6.39
C THR A 26 4.12 12.92 -7.55
N TYR A 27 5.35 12.49 -7.24
CA TYR A 27 6.40 12.19 -8.21
C TYR A 27 6.51 10.68 -8.40
N THR A 28 6.27 10.20 -9.62
CA THR A 28 6.44 8.80 -9.99
C THR A 28 7.64 8.66 -10.91
N PHE A 29 8.59 7.83 -10.50
CA PHE A 29 9.78 7.47 -11.28
C PHE A 29 10.09 5.98 -11.14
N ASP A 30 10.91 5.45 -12.04
CA ASP A 30 11.30 4.04 -12.05
C ASP A 30 12.64 3.84 -11.32
N LEU A 31 12.69 2.87 -10.41
CA LEU A 31 13.89 2.57 -9.61
C LEU A 31 14.92 1.70 -10.37
N GLN A 32 14.53 1.07 -11.47
CA GLN A 32 15.42 0.21 -12.24
C GLN A 32 16.34 1.08 -13.12
N ALA A 33 17.65 0.82 -13.02
CA ALA A 33 18.65 1.43 -13.87
C ALA A 33 18.60 0.82 -15.28
N GLY A 34 18.82 1.64 -16.31
CA GLY A 34 18.92 1.15 -17.69
C GLY A 34 20.18 0.29 -17.92
N PRO A 35 20.28 -0.43 -19.06
CA PRO A 35 21.51 -1.13 -19.43
C PRO A 35 22.72 -0.19 -19.41
N GLY A 36 23.74 -0.49 -18.59
CA GLY A 36 24.96 0.32 -18.45
C GLY A 36 24.89 1.47 -17.44
N GLU A 37 23.73 1.71 -16.81
CA GLU A 37 23.56 2.78 -15.83
C GLU A 37 23.90 2.28 -14.41
N ARG A 38 24.92 2.87 -13.77
CA ARG A 38 25.31 2.51 -12.38
C ARG A 38 24.40 3.12 -11.32
N ALA A 39 23.85 4.30 -11.59
CA ALA A 39 22.97 5.02 -10.68
C ALA A 39 22.08 5.97 -11.48
N ARG A 40 20.81 6.07 -11.07
CA ARG A 40 19.81 6.91 -11.71
C ARG A 40 19.53 8.11 -10.82
N ARG A 41 19.61 9.32 -11.37
CA ARG A 41 19.37 10.58 -10.64
C ARG A 41 18.18 11.31 -11.23
N TYR A 42 17.20 11.59 -10.38
CA TYR A 42 16.07 12.44 -10.71
C TYR A 42 16.22 13.77 -9.99
N MET A 43 16.06 14.86 -10.74
CA MET A 43 15.99 16.22 -10.20
C MET A 43 14.62 16.80 -10.53
N ALA A 44 13.97 17.38 -9.53
CA ALA A 44 12.66 18.01 -9.69
C ALA A 44 12.71 19.36 -9.01
N ASP A 45 12.54 20.42 -9.79
CA ASP A 45 12.41 21.78 -9.30
C ASP A 45 10.92 22.12 -9.20
N MET A 46 10.48 22.61 -8.03
CA MET A 46 9.12 23.04 -7.78
C MET A 46 9.09 24.53 -7.50
N TYR A 47 8.31 25.26 -8.29
CA TYR A 47 8.07 26.68 -8.11
C TYR A 47 6.62 26.87 -7.65
N ILE A 48 6.43 27.45 -6.47
CA ILE A 48 5.12 27.79 -5.93
C ILE A 48 4.97 29.30 -6.00
N PHE A 49 3.92 29.78 -6.66
CA PHE A 49 3.55 31.18 -6.66
C PHE A 49 2.45 31.42 -5.63
N ILE A 50 2.74 32.29 -4.66
CA ILE A 50 1.80 32.69 -3.62
C ILE A 50 1.50 34.18 -3.81
N PRO A 51 0.23 34.58 -4.01
CA PRO A 51 -0.13 35.99 -4.13
C PRO A 51 0.27 36.78 -2.87
N THR A 52 0.72 38.03 -3.08
CA THR A 52 1.14 38.92 -1.99
C THR A 52 0.03 39.23 -0.98
N SER A 53 -1.23 39.12 -1.39
CA SER A 53 -2.40 39.29 -0.52
C SER A 53 -2.49 38.29 0.63
N PHE A 54 -1.80 37.15 0.55
CA PHE A 54 -1.74 36.18 1.64
C PHE A 54 -0.78 36.59 2.76
N GLY A 55 0.02 37.65 2.57
CA GLY A 55 0.94 38.15 3.59
C GLY A 55 2.10 37.20 3.90
N ILE A 56 2.38 36.22 3.04
CA ILE A 56 3.50 35.27 3.19
C ILE A 56 4.79 35.96 2.73
N ASN A 57 5.70 36.19 3.67
CA ASN A 57 7.02 36.79 3.44
C ASN A 57 8.03 36.22 4.46
N ARG A 58 9.30 36.66 4.40
CA ARG A 58 10.36 36.13 5.26
C ARG A 58 10.12 36.33 6.76
N ASP A 59 9.30 37.32 7.14
CA ASP A 59 9.01 37.65 8.53
C ASP A 59 7.79 36.87 9.06
N THR A 60 6.85 36.50 8.18
CA THR A 60 5.61 35.78 8.54
C THR A 60 5.67 34.28 8.28
N TYR A 61 6.52 33.84 7.34
CA TYR A 61 6.72 32.45 6.99
C TYR A 61 8.13 32.25 6.41
N ASP A 62 9.07 31.99 7.32
CA ASP A 62 10.47 31.85 6.97
C ASP A 62 10.78 30.49 6.31
N ARG A 63 12.04 30.36 5.87
CA ARG A 63 12.53 29.15 5.21
C ARG A 63 12.39 27.93 6.11
N ASP A 64 12.68 28.06 7.40
CA ASP A 64 12.68 26.94 8.32
C ASP A 64 11.26 26.45 8.60
N SER A 65 10.28 27.36 8.68
CA SER A 65 8.86 27.04 8.77
C SER A 65 8.39 26.29 7.52
N PHE A 66 8.78 26.75 6.32
CA PHE A 66 8.46 26.04 5.07
C PHE A 66 8.95 24.59 5.06
N PHE A 67 10.21 24.34 5.44
CA PHE A 67 10.75 22.97 5.45
C PHE A 67 10.20 22.10 6.58
N LYS A 68 9.72 22.69 7.69
CA LYS A 68 9.02 21.95 8.75
C LYS A 68 7.64 21.48 8.31
N ASP A 69 6.95 22.27 7.49
CA ASP A 69 5.63 21.92 6.97
C ASP A 69 5.69 20.95 5.78
N LEU A 70 6.87 20.83 5.14
CA LEU A 70 7.08 19.88 4.05
C LEU A 70 7.21 18.45 4.59
N THR A 71 6.25 17.60 4.21
CA THR A 71 6.31 16.17 4.51
C THR A 71 6.65 15.36 3.26
N SER A 72 7.75 14.62 3.30
CA SER A 72 8.22 13.78 2.19
C SER A 72 8.05 12.29 2.52
N TYR A 73 7.39 11.56 1.61
CA TYR A 73 7.21 10.12 1.73
C TYR A 73 7.66 9.41 0.46
N PHE A 74 8.44 8.34 0.63
CA PHE A 74 8.82 7.46 -0.47
C PHE A 74 8.02 6.18 -0.37
N ARG A 75 7.19 5.92 -1.39
CA ARG A 75 6.35 4.74 -1.45
C ARG A 75 6.66 3.92 -2.70
N ILE A 76 7.00 2.66 -2.52
CA ILE A 76 7.10 1.71 -3.63
C ILE A 76 5.68 1.38 -4.09
N ARG A 77 5.47 1.27 -5.41
CA ARG A 77 4.22 0.71 -5.92
C ARG A 77 4.07 -0.73 -5.45
N THR A 78 2.84 -1.12 -5.11
CA THR A 78 2.55 -2.49 -4.69
C THR A 78 3.21 -3.49 -5.66
N PRO A 79 4.16 -4.30 -5.18
CA PRO A 79 4.95 -5.14 -6.05
C PRO A 79 4.06 -6.18 -6.72
N SER A 80 4.37 -6.46 -7.98
CA SER A 80 3.78 -7.58 -8.69
C SER A 80 4.60 -8.82 -8.38
N VAL A 81 4.27 -9.53 -7.31
CA VAL A 81 4.97 -10.77 -6.94
C VAL A 81 4.56 -11.86 -7.93
N ARG A 82 5.49 -12.25 -8.82
CA ARG A 82 5.23 -13.18 -9.92
C ARG A 82 4.66 -14.52 -9.43
N ALA A 83 5.20 -15.06 -8.33
CA ALA A 83 4.72 -16.30 -7.74
C ALA A 83 3.21 -16.26 -7.43
N TRP A 84 2.70 -15.16 -6.87
CA TRP A 84 1.27 -15.01 -6.56
C TRP A 84 0.38 -14.85 -7.79
N TRP A 85 0.95 -14.50 -8.94
CA TRP A 85 0.21 -14.38 -10.20
C TRP A 85 0.14 -15.66 -11.01
N GLU A 86 1.18 -16.48 -10.94
CA GLU A 86 1.33 -17.69 -11.73
C GLU A 86 0.83 -18.92 -10.98
N ALA A 87 0.89 -18.91 -9.65
CA ALA A 87 0.35 -19.98 -8.83
C ALA A 87 -1.14 -20.21 -9.11
N ALA A 88 -1.50 -21.49 -9.16
CA ALA A 88 -2.88 -21.91 -9.00
C ALA A 88 -3.35 -21.50 -7.59
N PRO A 89 -4.64 -21.19 -7.38
CA PRO A 89 -5.15 -20.80 -6.06
C PRO A 89 -4.81 -21.80 -4.95
N GLU A 90 -4.71 -23.08 -5.26
CA GLU A 90 -4.40 -24.17 -4.33
C GLU A 90 -2.93 -24.17 -3.90
N ASP A 91 -2.03 -23.77 -4.79
CA ASP A 91 -0.59 -23.71 -4.58
C ASP A 91 -0.13 -22.38 -3.96
N PHE A 92 -1.07 -21.47 -3.70
CA PHE A 92 -0.75 -20.15 -3.14
C PHE A 92 -0.05 -20.29 -1.78
N SER A 93 1.06 -19.56 -1.64
CA SER A 93 1.80 -19.45 -0.39
C SER A 93 2.56 -18.13 -0.28
N ILE A 94 2.93 -17.79 0.96
CA ILE A 94 3.81 -16.69 1.31
C ILE A 94 5.07 -17.31 1.92
N ASP A 95 6.19 -17.25 1.19
CA ASP A 95 7.44 -17.94 1.54
C ASP A 95 7.90 -17.66 2.98
N SER A 96 7.83 -16.40 3.43
CA SER A 96 8.21 -16.06 4.80
C SER A 96 7.27 -16.64 5.85
N LEU A 97 5.97 -16.81 5.55
CA LEU A 97 5.04 -17.50 6.44
C LEU A 97 5.30 -19.00 6.45
N GLU A 98 5.57 -19.63 5.31
CA GLU A 98 5.93 -21.05 5.27
C GLU A 98 7.15 -21.34 6.13
N ARG A 99 8.18 -20.50 6.02
CA ARG A 99 9.38 -20.61 6.84
C ARG A 99 9.09 -20.33 8.32
N TYR A 100 8.32 -19.29 8.61
CA TYR A 100 7.93 -18.93 9.97
C TYR A 100 7.21 -20.08 10.68
N PHE A 101 6.22 -20.67 10.02
CA PHE A 101 5.45 -21.80 10.56
C PHE A 101 6.22 -23.13 10.51
N GLY A 102 7.20 -23.25 9.61
CA GLY A 102 8.11 -24.39 9.51
C GLY A 102 9.22 -24.40 10.57
N ALA A 103 9.57 -23.24 11.14
CA ALA A 103 10.55 -23.13 12.23
C ALA A 103 10.04 -23.73 13.58
N HIS A 104 8.75 -24.07 13.69
CA HIS A 104 8.14 -24.71 14.86
C HIS A 104 8.58 -24.08 16.21
N LEU A 105 9.26 -24.86 17.06
CA LEU A 105 9.73 -24.47 18.40
C LEU A 105 11.12 -23.78 18.39
N ASP A 106 11.78 -23.66 17.23
CA ASP A 106 13.01 -22.87 17.11
C ASP A 106 12.66 -21.38 17.21
N THR A 107 12.69 -20.88 18.44
CA THR A 107 12.33 -19.50 18.75
C THR A 107 13.33 -18.50 18.15
N PHE A 108 14.59 -18.88 17.94
CA PHE A 108 15.60 -17.99 17.39
C PHE A 108 15.38 -17.79 15.89
N GLU A 109 15.23 -18.89 15.13
CA GLU A 109 14.92 -18.82 13.71
C GLU A 109 13.57 -18.14 13.47
N ARG A 110 12.55 -18.49 14.26
CA ARG A 110 11.21 -17.92 14.14
C ARG A 110 11.23 -16.40 14.33
N ARG A 111 11.83 -15.90 15.41
CA ARG A 111 11.92 -14.45 15.70
C ARG A 111 12.67 -13.68 14.62
N ALA A 112 13.69 -14.27 14.00
CA ALA A 112 14.42 -13.64 12.91
C ALA A 112 13.56 -13.41 11.66
N ILE A 113 12.46 -14.17 11.49
CA ILE A 113 11.59 -14.12 10.30
C ILE A 113 10.33 -13.28 10.53
N VAL A 114 9.91 -13.05 11.78
CA VAL A 114 8.67 -12.32 12.16
C VAL A 114 8.49 -11.03 11.35
N ALA A 115 9.49 -10.14 11.35
CA ALA A 115 9.37 -8.85 10.66
C ALA A 115 9.11 -9.00 9.16
N ARG A 116 9.74 -10.00 8.53
CA ARG A 116 9.56 -10.31 7.10
C ARG A 116 8.19 -10.92 6.83
N ALA A 117 7.75 -11.85 7.67
CA ALA A 117 6.42 -12.45 7.60
C ALA A 117 5.31 -11.38 7.68
N VAL A 118 5.39 -10.49 8.67
CA VAL A 118 4.46 -9.36 8.82
C VAL A 118 4.49 -8.46 7.59
N GLN A 119 5.66 -8.15 7.05
CA GLN A 119 5.80 -7.32 5.87
C GLN A 119 5.16 -7.98 4.63
N GLU A 120 5.46 -9.25 4.34
CA GLU A 120 4.95 -9.95 3.17
C GLU A 120 3.42 -10.14 3.24
N VAL A 121 2.85 -10.40 4.43
CA VAL A 121 1.40 -10.43 4.65
C VAL A 121 0.74 -9.09 4.32
N LYS A 122 1.32 -7.97 4.80
CA LYS A 122 0.82 -6.63 4.48
C LYS A 122 0.91 -6.31 2.98
N VAL A 123 2.00 -6.74 2.34
CA VAL A 123 2.20 -6.60 0.89
C VAL A 123 1.18 -7.43 0.13
N PHE A 124 0.88 -8.65 0.57
CA PHE A 124 -0.17 -9.50 0.01
C PHE A 124 -1.56 -8.84 0.09
N GLY A 125 -1.94 -8.29 1.25
CA GLY A 125 -3.19 -7.54 1.39
C GLY A 125 -3.29 -6.35 0.43
N SER A 126 -2.19 -5.59 0.31
CA SER A 126 -2.10 -4.46 -0.62
C SER A 126 -2.16 -4.89 -2.09
N PHE A 127 -1.55 -6.04 -2.41
CA PHE A 127 -1.57 -6.66 -3.74
C PHE A 127 -3.00 -7.05 -4.13
N LEU A 128 -3.69 -7.82 -3.30
CA LEU A 128 -5.07 -8.24 -3.57
C LEU A 128 -6.01 -7.05 -3.68
N HIS A 129 -5.89 -6.04 -2.80
CA HIS A 129 -6.66 -4.81 -2.96
C HIS A 129 -6.49 -4.17 -4.34
N THR A 130 -5.25 -4.10 -4.81
CA THR A 130 -4.94 -3.54 -6.13
C THR A 130 -5.57 -4.38 -7.24
N ARG A 131 -5.54 -5.72 -7.11
CA ARG A 131 -6.16 -6.64 -8.07
C ARG A 131 -7.67 -6.49 -8.12
N LEU A 132 -8.33 -6.56 -6.97
CA LEU A 132 -9.79 -6.41 -6.87
C LEU A 132 -10.24 -5.04 -7.38
N LYS A 133 -9.52 -3.96 -7.03
CA LYS A 133 -9.82 -2.61 -7.54
C LYS A 133 -9.68 -2.51 -9.07
N ASN A 134 -8.75 -3.25 -9.66
CA ASN A 134 -8.60 -3.30 -11.11
C ASN A 134 -9.75 -4.08 -11.78
N LEU A 135 -10.30 -5.11 -11.13
CA LEU A 135 -11.50 -5.81 -11.59
C LEU A 135 -12.72 -4.88 -11.60
N GLU A 136 -12.95 -4.13 -10.51
CA GLU A 136 -13.99 -3.09 -10.46
C GLU A 136 -13.88 -2.11 -11.64
N LYS A 137 -12.66 -1.62 -11.92
CA LYS A 137 -12.41 -0.70 -13.04
C LYS A 137 -12.70 -1.34 -14.40
N ARG A 138 -12.37 -2.62 -14.61
CA ARG A 138 -12.65 -3.33 -15.86
C ARG A 138 -14.15 -3.56 -16.05
N ALA A 139 -14.86 -3.92 -14.98
CA ALA A 139 -16.31 -4.05 -14.99
C ALA A 139 -17.01 -2.73 -15.37
N ARG A 140 -16.61 -1.60 -14.75
CA ARG A 140 -17.12 -0.27 -15.12
C ARG A 140 -16.82 0.12 -16.56
N LYS A 141 -15.61 -0.17 -17.05
CA LYS A 141 -15.25 0.10 -18.46
C LYS A 141 -16.12 -0.71 -19.42
N ARG A 142 -16.41 -1.97 -19.09
CA ARG A 142 -17.31 -2.83 -19.86
C ARG A 142 -18.74 -2.27 -19.86
N ALA A 143 -19.26 -1.88 -18.72
CA ALA A 143 -20.59 -1.27 -18.61
C ALA A 143 -20.75 -0.01 -19.50
N HIS A 144 -19.65 0.69 -19.78
CA HIS A 144 -19.62 1.84 -20.70
C HIS A 144 -19.22 1.49 -22.15
N GLY A 145 -19.17 0.21 -22.53
CA GLY A 145 -18.79 -0.22 -23.88
C GLY A 145 -17.34 0.07 -24.26
N ARG A 146 -16.43 0.23 -23.28
CA ARG A 146 -15.00 0.54 -23.49
C ARG A 146 -14.09 -0.67 -23.21
N ASN A 147 -14.66 -1.87 -23.15
CA ASN A 147 -13.96 -3.11 -22.86
C ASN A 147 -14.77 -4.31 -23.36
N ASP A 148 -14.15 -5.16 -24.16
CA ASP A 148 -14.81 -6.30 -24.83
C ASP A 148 -14.70 -7.62 -24.03
N GLU A 149 -14.05 -7.61 -22.87
CA GLU A 149 -13.93 -8.78 -21.98
C GLU A 149 -15.31 -9.36 -21.61
N THR A 150 -15.55 -10.64 -21.85
CA THR A 150 -16.85 -11.27 -21.56
C THR A 150 -17.18 -11.27 -20.06
N PRO A 151 -18.47 -11.25 -19.66
CA PRO A 151 -18.85 -11.32 -18.24
C PRO A 151 -18.30 -12.57 -17.56
N ALA A 152 -18.32 -13.72 -18.26
CA ALA A 152 -17.76 -14.98 -17.77
C ALA A 152 -16.24 -14.89 -17.50
N PHE A 153 -15.48 -14.19 -18.35
CA PHE A 153 -14.05 -14.00 -18.11
C PHE A 153 -13.79 -13.07 -16.92
N LEU A 154 -14.60 -12.04 -16.72
CA LEU A 154 -14.51 -11.20 -15.52
C LEU A 154 -14.86 -11.97 -14.25
N LEU A 155 -15.90 -12.80 -14.30
CA LEU A 155 -16.32 -13.65 -13.19
C LEU A 155 -15.21 -14.65 -12.81
N SER A 156 -14.62 -15.35 -13.77
CA SER A 156 -13.55 -16.31 -13.48
C SER A 156 -12.32 -15.64 -12.85
N ARG A 157 -12.05 -14.37 -13.18
CA ARG A 157 -11.01 -13.57 -12.54
C ARG A 157 -11.37 -13.19 -11.10
N VAL A 158 -12.63 -12.89 -10.82
CA VAL A 158 -13.12 -12.65 -9.46
C VAL A 158 -12.98 -13.92 -8.63
N GLU A 159 -13.54 -15.04 -9.12
CA GLU A 159 -13.51 -16.35 -8.48
C GLU A 159 -12.08 -16.80 -8.18
N ARG A 160 -11.14 -16.59 -9.12
CA ARG A 160 -9.72 -16.88 -8.88
C ARG A 160 -9.17 -16.16 -7.65
N TRP A 161 -9.43 -14.86 -7.50
CA TRP A 161 -8.90 -14.11 -6.36
C TRP A 161 -9.63 -14.45 -5.06
N LEU A 162 -10.92 -14.77 -5.12
CA LEU A 162 -11.65 -15.31 -3.97
C LEU A 162 -11.08 -16.66 -3.53
N ALA A 163 -10.73 -17.54 -4.47
CA ALA A 163 -10.08 -18.81 -4.18
C ALA A 163 -8.70 -18.63 -3.53
N VAL A 164 -7.89 -17.68 -4.01
CA VAL A 164 -6.59 -17.33 -3.37
C VAL A 164 -6.79 -16.87 -1.92
N ILE A 165 -7.83 -16.05 -1.66
CA ILE A 165 -8.17 -15.60 -0.30
C ILE A 165 -8.65 -16.78 0.55
N GLY A 166 -9.45 -17.68 -0.02
CA GLY A 166 -9.85 -18.93 0.64
C GLY A 166 -8.66 -19.80 1.03
N THR A 167 -7.68 -19.97 0.14
CA THR A 167 -6.44 -20.70 0.46
C THR A 167 -5.64 -19.99 1.54
N PHE A 168 -5.51 -18.66 1.50
CA PHE A 168 -4.88 -17.89 2.57
C PHE A 168 -5.55 -18.12 3.93
N ARG A 169 -6.88 -18.03 3.99
CA ARG A 169 -7.67 -18.27 5.21
C ARG A 169 -7.46 -19.70 5.74
N ARG A 170 -7.60 -20.70 4.89
CA ARG A 170 -7.44 -22.12 5.25
C ARG A 170 -6.02 -22.45 5.71
N LYS A 171 -5.00 -21.94 5.02
CA LYS A 171 -3.61 -22.28 5.31
C LYS A 171 -3.06 -21.59 6.56
N TYR A 172 -3.48 -20.35 6.80
CA TYR A 172 -2.89 -19.52 7.86
C TYR A 172 -3.88 -19.15 8.97
N LEU A 173 -5.10 -18.75 8.65
CA LEU A 173 -6.06 -18.27 9.66
C LEU A 173 -6.65 -19.45 10.46
N GLU A 174 -7.00 -20.56 9.80
CA GLU A 174 -7.46 -21.77 10.51
C GLU A 174 -6.36 -22.35 11.41
N ARG A 175 -5.10 -22.28 10.97
CA ARG A 175 -3.94 -22.72 11.75
C ARG A 175 -3.79 -21.93 13.04
N ILE A 176 -3.78 -20.59 12.95
CA ILE A 176 -3.63 -19.74 14.14
C ILE A 176 -4.85 -19.80 15.08
N ARG A 177 -6.04 -20.16 14.58
CA ARG A 177 -7.22 -20.36 15.43
C ARG A 177 -7.01 -21.46 16.46
N ASN A 178 -6.25 -22.50 16.10
CA ASN A 178 -5.96 -23.63 16.98
C ASN A 178 -4.64 -23.45 17.75
N GLU A 179 -3.70 -22.68 17.21
CA GLU A 179 -2.32 -22.57 17.70
C GLU A 179 -1.94 -21.16 18.20
N ALA A 180 -2.91 -20.28 18.50
CA ALA A 180 -2.67 -18.85 18.76
C ALA A 180 -1.56 -18.57 19.78
N LEU A 181 -1.46 -19.37 20.85
CA LEU A 181 -0.45 -19.21 21.91
C LEU A 181 1.00 -19.47 21.44
N LEU A 182 1.17 -20.12 20.29
CA LEU A 182 2.48 -20.46 19.72
C LEU A 182 2.95 -19.45 18.66
N VAL A 183 2.11 -18.47 18.33
CA VAL A 183 2.36 -17.48 17.27
C VAL A 183 2.68 -16.13 17.89
N ASP A 184 3.68 -15.46 17.34
CA ASP A 184 4.08 -14.13 17.75
C ASP A 184 2.95 -13.12 17.46
N ASP A 185 2.64 -12.26 18.43
CA ASP A 185 1.52 -11.30 18.38
C ASP A 185 1.50 -10.42 17.12
N GLU A 186 2.68 -10.06 16.62
CA GLU A 186 2.80 -9.24 15.41
C GLU A 186 2.31 -10.00 14.17
N VAL A 187 2.59 -11.30 14.08
CA VAL A 187 2.15 -12.17 12.97
C VAL A 187 0.65 -12.42 13.08
N LEU A 188 0.15 -12.74 14.28
CA LEU A 188 -1.30 -12.87 14.53
C LEU A 188 -2.04 -11.61 14.09
N ARG A 189 -1.57 -10.45 14.56
CA ARG A 189 -2.16 -9.15 14.20
C ARG A 189 -2.10 -8.90 12.69
N ALA A 190 -0.98 -9.20 12.03
CA ALA A 190 -0.86 -9.03 10.59
C ALA A 190 -1.85 -9.91 9.82
N LEU A 191 -2.02 -11.17 10.21
CA LEU A 191 -2.96 -12.09 9.57
C LEU A 191 -4.40 -11.63 9.76
N HIS A 192 -4.84 -11.36 10.99
CA HIS A 192 -6.21 -10.93 11.28
C HIS A 192 -6.57 -9.59 10.63
N LEU A 193 -5.71 -8.56 10.74
CA LEU A 193 -6.00 -7.26 10.14
C LEU A 193 -5.98 -7.31 8.61
N THR A 194 -5.17 -8.19 8.02
CA THR A 194 -5.17 -8.38 6.57
C THR A 194 -6.44 -9.07 6.11
N ASP A 195 -6.86 -10.13 6.80
CA ASP A 195 -8.11 -10.83 6.48
C ASP A 195 -9.33 -9.91 6.64
N GLU A 196 -9.45 -9.20 7.76
CA GLU A 196 -10.55 -8.24 8.01
C GLU A 196 -10.62 -7.20 6.87
N TYR A 197 -9.47 -6.64 6.49
CA TYR A 197 -9.42 -5.70 5.38
C TYR A 197 -9.88 -6.32 4.07
N LEU A 198 -9.38 -7.52 3.73
CA LEU A 198 -9.75 -8.20 2.50
C LEU A 198 -11.24 -8.53 2.47
N SER A 199 -11.79 -8.98 3.60
CA SER A 199 -13.22 -9.23 3.76
C SER A 199 -14.05 -8.00 3.41
N TYR A 200 -13.74 -6.84 4.01
CA TYR A 200 -14.40 -5.56 3.69
C TYR A 200 -14.23 -5.16 2.23
N ARG A 201 -13.03 -5.36 1.67
CA ARG A 201 -12.75 -5.01 0.27
C ARG A 201 -13.50 -5.89 -0.72
N ILE A 202 -13.66 -7.18 -0.44
CA ILE A 202 -14.40 -8.13 -1.30
C ILE A 202 -15.82 -7.62 -1.47
N GLU A 203 -16.58 -7.46 -0.39
CA GLU A 203 -17.99 -7.05 -0.43
C GLU A 203 -18.19 -5.76 -1.23
N VAL A 204 -17.45 -4.69 -0.90
CA VAL A 204 -17.58 -3.41 -1.60
C VAL A 204 -17.32 -3.57 -3.10
N ILE A 205 -16.36 -4.41 -3.49
CA ILE A 205 -16.00 -4.60 -4.89
C ILE A 205 -17.02 -5.48 -5.60
N LEU A 206 -17.49 -6.56 -4.98
CA LEU A 206 -18.52 -7.42 -5.56
C LEU A 206 -19.83 -6.66 -5.74
N LEU A 207 -20.26 -5.84 -4.77
CA LEU A 207 -21.42 -4.96 -4.89
C LEU A 207 -21.30 -4.01 -6.10
N ARG A 208 -20.14 -3.36 -6.25
CA ARG A 208 -19.90 -2.43 -7.37
C ARG A 208 -19.82 -3.13 -8.72
N ILE A 209 -19.31 -4.36 -8.78
CA ILE A 209 -19.29 -5.14 -10.02
C ILE A 209 -20.72 -5.58 -10.35
N ARG A 210 -21.50 -6.02 -9.36
CA ARG A 210 -22.91 -6.41 -9.49
C ARG A 210 -23.77 -5.25 -10.00
N GLU A 211 -23.56 -4.04 -9.49
CA GLU A 211 -24.23 -2.81 -9.97
C GLU A 211 -23.84 -2.46 -11.41
N ALA A 212 -22.56 -2.66 -11.78
CA ALA A 212 -22.08 -2.34 -13.12
C ALA A 212 -22.51 -3.38 -14.18
N LEU A 213 -22.69 -4.64 -13.80
CA LEU A 213 -22.91 -5.77 -14.70
C LEU A 213 -24.09 -6.62 -14.21
N ALA A 214 -25.29 -6.33 -14.73
CA ALA A 214 -26.52 -7.05 -14.38
C ALA A 214 -26.43 -8.57 -14.66
N ASP A 215 -25.71 -8.96 -15.72
CA ASP A 215 -25.50 -10.36 -16.13
C ASP A 215 -24.82 -11.22 -15.06
N LEU A 216 -24.10 -10.60 -14.12
CA LEU A 216 -23.37 -11.29 -13.07
C LEU A 216 -24.08 -11.25 -11.71
N LYS A 217 -25.35 -10.84 -11.67
CA LYS A 217 -26.06 -10.62 -10.40
C LYS A 217 -26.11 -11.86 -9.52
N GLU A 218 -26.59 -12.98 -10.05
CA GLU A 218 -26.72 -14.24 -9.32
C GLU A 218 -25.39 -14.83 -8.81
N PRO A 219 -24.35 -15.01 -9.65
CA PRO A 219 -23.08 -15.58 -9.17
C PRO A 219 -22.40 -14.68 -8.13
N LEU A 220 -22.47 -13.35 -8.28
CA LEU A 220 -21.90 -12.43 -7.29
C LEU A 220 -22.70 -12.42 -5.99
N GLU A 221 -24.01 -12.63 -6.04
CA GLU A 221 -24.85 -12.74 -4.84
C GLU A 221 -24.43 -13.93 -3.97
N ARG A 222 -24.13 -15.08 -4.59
CA ARG A 222 -23.65 -16.27 -3.86
C ARG A 222 -22.35 -15.98 -3.11
N HIS A 223 -21.41 -15.27 -3.75
CA HIS A 223 -20.16 -14.88 -3.11
C HIS A 223 -20.36 -13.84 -2.00
N LEU A 224 -21.27 -12.88 -2.18
CA LEU A 224 -21.63 -11.91 -1.15
C LEU A 224 -22.24 -12.58 0.08
N GLN A 225 -23.14 -13.54 -0.12
CA GLN A 225 -23.75 -14.32 0.96
C GLN A 225 -22.71 -15.16 1.70
N ALA A 226 -21.80 -15.82 0.97
CA ALA A 226 -20.70 -16.57 1.57
C ALA A 226 -19.79 -15.68 2.42
N GLU A 227 -19.44 -14.49 1.94
CA GLU A 227 -18.60 -13.54 2.69
C GLU A 227 -19.35 -12.96 3.91
N ALA A 228 -20.64 -12.67 3.79
CA ALA A 228 -21.45 -12.22 4.91
C ALA A 228 -21.59 -13.32 5.99
N HIS A 229 -21.69 -14.59 5.59
CA HIS A 229 -21.68 -15.71 6.53
C HIS A 229 -20.33 -15.81 7.24
N TYR A 230 -19.21 -15.78 6.49
CA TYR A 230 -17.87 -15.79 7.04
C TYR A 230 -17.65 -14.71 8.11
N ARG A 231 -18.09 -13.47 7.84
CA ARG A 231 -17.96 -12.37 8.80
C ARG A 231 -18.72 -12.58 10.09
N ARG A 232 -19.94 -13.12 10.02
CA ARG A 232 -20.74 -13.42 11.21
C ARG A 232 -20.09 -14.49 12.08
N GLU A 233 -19.46 -15.50 11.47
CA GLU A 233 -18.75 -16.56 12.20
C GLU A 233 -17.45 -16.05 12.87
N HIS A 234 -16.88 -14.95 12.38
CA HIS A 234 -15.59 -14.41 12.83
C HIS A 234 -15.73 -13.06 13.56
N ASP A 235 -16.94 -12.71 14.03
CA ASP A 235 -17.25 -11.47 14.76
C ASP A 235 -16.78 -10.19 14.05
N LEU A 236 -16.79 -10.19 12.72
CA LEU A 236 -16.46 -9.02 11.90
C LEU A 236 -17.69 -8.14 11.69
N VAL A 237 -17.49 -6.84 11.49
CA VAL A 237 -18.60 -5.89 11.29
C VAL A 237 -19.38 -6.23 10.03
N CYS A 238 -20.65 -6.57 10.20
CA CYS A 238 -21.63 -6.72 9.13
C CYS A 238 -22.51 -5.46 9.09
N LEU A 239 -22.67 -4.88 7.90
CA LEU A 239 -23.61 -3.79 7.68
C LEU A 239 -25.02 -4.40 7.60
N GLU A 240 -25.75 -4.36 8.70
CA GLU A 240 -27.15 -4.82 8.74
C GLU A 240 -28.11 -3.64 8.55
N ASP A 241 -29.29 -3.93 8.01
CA ASP A 241 -30.37 -2.96 7.87
C ASP A 241 -31.08 -2.81 9.22
N ARG A 242 -30.46 -2.03 10.12
CA ARG A 242 -30.88 -1.79 11.51
C ARG A 242 -30.95 -0.28 11.78
N PRO A 243 -31.74 0.18 12.78
CA PRO A 243 -31.94 1.61 13.05
C PRO A 243 -30.65 2.41 13.32
N ASP A 244 -29.56 1.76 13.76
CA ASP A 244 -28.26 2.39 14.04
C ASP A 244 -27.30 2.43 12.82
N GLN A 245 -27.83 2.30 11.60
CA GLN A 245 -27.05 2.17 10.37
C GLN A 245 -26.00 3.28 10.18
N ALA A 246 -26.33 4.52 10.54
CA ALA A 246 -25.41 5.66 10.39
C ALA A 246 -24.13 5.50 11.22
N ARG A 247 -24.26 5.06 12.48
CA ARG A 247 -23.13 4.85 13.40
C ARG A 247 -22.28 3.65 12.95
N GLN A 248 -22.92 2.59 12.48
CA GLN A 248 -22.23 1.41 11.96
C GLN A 248 -21.45 1.74 10.68
N LEU A 249 -22.02 2.53 9.79
CA LEU A 249 -21.36 2.99 8.57
C LEU A 249 -20.14 3.86 8.86
N GLU A 250 -20.24 4.77 9.83
CA GLU A 250 -19.11 5.59 10.27
C GLU A 250 -18.00 4.72 10.85
N ALA A 251 -18.32 3.82 11.78
CA ALA A 251 -17.36 2.89 12.38
C ALA A 251 -16.69 2.00 11.32
N TYR A 252 -17.47 1.46 10.39
CA TYR A 252 -16.98 0.66 9.27
C TYR A 252 -16.00 1.46 8.39
N THR A 253 -16.38 2.68 8.01
CA THR A 253 -15.57 3.54 7.14
C THR A 253 -14.27 3.95 7.83
N TYR A 254 -14.35 4.30 9.11
CA TYR A 254 -13.21 4.61 9.95
C TYR A 254 -12.26 3.42 10.07
N ARG A 255 -12.79 2.23 10.41
CA ARG A 255 -12.03 0.98 10.54
C ARG A 255 -11.34 0.62 9.23
N LEU A 256 -12.04 0.68 8.11
CA LEU A 256 -11.48 0.43 6.79
C LEU A 256 -10.33 1.39 6.46
N GLY A 257 -10.43 2.66 6.87
CA GLY A 257 -9.36 3.65 6.76
C GLY A 257 -8.11 3.26 7.55
N LEU A 258 -8.27 2.81 8.79
CA LEU A 258 -7.16 2.34 9.63
C LEU A 258 -6.49 1.08 9.06
N LEU A 259 -7.28 0.08 8.66
CA LEU A 259 -6.79 -1.15 8.06
C LEU A 259 -5.98 -0.87 6.77
N LYS A 260 -6.49 0.02 5.91
CA LYS A 260 -5.78 0.46 4.71
C LYS A 260 -4.44 1.10 5.05
N LYS A 261 -4.37 1.98 6.06
CA LYS A 261 -3.13 2.62 6.51
C LYS A 261 -2.13 1.56 7.03
N TYR A 262 -2.60 0.61 7.84
CA TYR A 262 -1.80 -0.48 8.38
C TYR A 262 -1.11 -1.32 7.30
N LEU A 263 -1.84 -1.73 6.27
CA LEU A 263 -1.28 -2.51 5.16
C LEU A 263 -0.36 -1.66 4.28
N SER A 264 -0.77 -0.44 3.97
CA SER A 264 -0.01 0.47 3.10
C SER A 264 1.35 0.85 3.71
N GLN A 265 1.49 0.79 5.04
CA GLN A 265 2.75 1.03 5.74
C GLN A 265 3.90 0.18 5.19
N ALA A 266 3.64 -1.07 4.79
CA ALA A 266 4.67 -1.96 4.24
C ALA A 266 5.25 -1.51 2.89
N LEU A 267 4.60 -0.54 2.23
CA LEU A 267 5.04 0.02 0.96
C LEU A 267 5.86 1.31 1.13
N TYR A 268 5.89 1.89 2.33
CA TYR A 268 6.65 3.10 2.61
C TYR A 268 8.08 2.76 3.02
N LEU A 269 9.03 3.45 2.40
CA LEU A 269 10.45 3.34 2.72
C LEU A 269 10.77 4.26 3.89
N LYS A 270 11.47 3.69 4.89
CA LYS A 270 12.12 4.50 5.92
C LYS A 270 13.36 5.12 5.30
N LEU A 271 13.29 6.40 4.99
CA LEU A 271 14.49 7.14 4.60
C LEU A 271 15.30 7.46 5.84
N VAL A 272 16.60 7.18 5.76
CA VAL A 272 17.56 7.81 6.67
C VAL A 272 17.95 9.12 6.00
N GLU A 273 17.51 10.25 6.56
CA GLU A 273 18.01 11.55 6.15
C GLU A 273 19.49 11.63 6.51
N ALA A 274 20.34 11.40 5.52
CA ALA A 274 21.76 11.70 5.63
C ALA A 274 21.91 13.23 5.63
N LYS A 275 21.69 13.88 6.78
CA LYS A 275 22.07 15.28 7.00
C LYS A 275 23.59 15.40 6.94
N LYS A 276 24.13 15.48 5.72
CA LYS A 276 25.57 15.64 5.49
C LYS A 276 26.10 17.05 5.79
N ASP A 277 25.26 18.01 6.16
CA ASP A 277 25.62 19.42 5.98
C ASP A 277 26.04 20.21 7.23
N ALA A 278 25.67 19.82 8.45
CA ALA A 278 26.05 20.62 9.63
C ALA A 278 27.41 20.17 10.23
N PHE A 279 27.55 18.89 10.55
CA PHE A 279 28.72 18.38 11.28
C PHE A 279 30.01 18.42 10.43
N TYR A 280 29.93 18.09 9.14
CA TYR A 280 31.10 18.11 8.24
C TYR A 280 31.54 19.54 7.88
N ARG A 281 30.60 20.46 7.64
CA ARG A 281 30.93 21.89 7.42
C ARG A 281 31.52 22.53 8.67
N ASN A 282 30.91 22.30 9.84
CA ASN A 282 31.38 22.87 11.10
C ASN A 282 32.73 22.26 11.52
N GLY A 283 32.95 20.96 11.29
CA GLY A 283 34.24 20.31 11.55
C GLY A 283 35.36 20.84 10.65
N ALA A 284 35.12 20.96 9.34
CA ALA A 284 36.11 21.53 8.41
C ALA A 284 36.38 23.02 8.70
N ALA A 285 35.35 23.79 9.06
CA ALA A 285 35.50 25.19 9.47
C ALA A 285 36.25 25.33 10.80
N ALA A 286 36.02 24.44 11.77
CA ALA A 286 36.72 24.43 13.05
C ALA A 286 38.21 24.07 12.89
N VAL A 287 38.52 23.07 12.04
CA VAL A 287 39.91 22.72 11.70
C VAL A 287 40.59 23.86 10.94
N GLY A 288 39.90 24.48 9.98
CA GLY A 288 40.39 25.65 9.25
C GLY A 288 40.65 26.85 10.17
N ALA A 289 39.74 27.13 11.10
CA ALA A 289 39.91 28.20 12.09
C ALA A 289 41.05 27.91 13.08
N GLY A 290 41.20 26.66 13.51
CA GLY A 290 42.31 26.23 14.37
C GLY A 290 43.68 26.42 13.69
N LEU A 291 43.80 26.00 12.44
CA LEU A 291 45.02 26.17 11.64
C LEU A 291 45.33 27.64 11.37
N ALA A 292 44.31 28.45 11.06
CA ALA A 292 44.47 29.89 10.83
C ALA A 292 44.92 30.62 12.10
N ALA A 293 44.37 30.27 13.27
CA ALA A 293 44.75 30.85 14.55
C ALA A 293 46.20 30.50 14.94
N THR A 294 46.66 29.28 14.66
CA THR A 294 48.06 28.88 14.90
C THR A 294 49.04 29.58 13.96
N PHE A 295 48.65 29.87 12.72
CA PHE A 295 49.50 30.61 11.77
C PHE A 295 49.49 32.12 11.98
N ALA A 296 48.42 32.68 12.55
CA ALA A 296 48.35 34.10 12.89
C ALA A 296 49.01 34.44 14.25
N GLY A 297 49.30 33.43 15.07
CA GLY A 297 49.98 33.57 16.36
C GLY A 297 51.48 33.22 16.34
N LEU A 298 52.03 32.90 15.17
CA LEU A 298 53.47 32.77 14.88
C LEU A 298 53.96 34.05 14.19
#